data_AF-A0A173TZT0-F1
#
_entry.id   AF-A0A173TZT0-F1
#
_cell.length_a   1.000
_cell.length_b   1.000
_cell.length_c   1.000
_cell.angle_alpha   90.00
_cell.angle_beta   90.00
_cell.angle_gamma   90.00
#
_symmetry.space_group_name_H-M   'P 1'
#
loop_
_entity.id
_entity.type
_entity.pdbx_description
1 polymer ?
#
loop_
_entity_poly.entity_id
_entity_poly.type
_entity_poly.pdbx_seq_one_letter_code
_entity_poly.pdbx_strand_id
1 'polypeptide(L)'
;MIIDGINFKELNITKDGELIASITDGKDGIVHKDGYRVQLVVEDVGMSFAEAFKRMKAGRKVKLPSWGGYWYWDTEKETIMMQCRDKDNGEKGDLLDIRDTQMVEYTLNNILSNEWLIADEANCPVLGGEATFSFGDAIKYMKRGLRVARKGWNGKGMYVFYASDFQFGTKADLSEFNPTEDPECTEENKVYVYDCLVLRTADKKLQPGWLASQSDMLAEDWMFVE
;
A
#
# COMPACT_ATOMS: atom_id res chain seq x y z
N MET A 1 -5.89 18.74 14.68
CA MET A 1 -4.95 19.61 13.93
C MET A 1 -4.26 18.78 12.85
N ILE A 2 -3.95 19.36 11.68
CA ILE A 2 -3.22 18.66 10.61
C ILE A 2 -1.85 19.32 10.43
N ILE A 3 -0.77 18.56 10.64
CA ILE A 3 0.61 19.00 10.42
C ILE A 3 1.26 17.96 9.50
N ASP A 4 1.85 18.39 8.38
CA ASP A 4 2.52 17.51 7.41
C ASP A 4 1.72 16.29 6.95
N GLY A 5 0.39 16.44 6.86
CA GLY A 5 -0.50 15.36 6.38
C GLY A 5 -0.95 14.38 7.46
N ILE A 6 -0.59 14.62 8.73
CA ILE A 6 -0.94 13.75 9.85
C ILE A 6 -2.09 14.36 10.65
N ASN A 7 -3.11 13.56 10.96
CA ASN A 7 -4.25 13.97 11.77
C ASN A 7 -3.96 13.80 13.27
N PHE A 8 -3.81 14.89 14.00
CA PHE A 8 -3.66 14.90 15.46
C PHE A 8 -5.00 15.20 16.15
N LYS A 9 -5.41 14.35 17.10
CA LYS A 9 -6.60 14.58 17.94
C LYS A 9 -6.35 15.63 19.03
N GLU A 10 -5.17 15.61 19.63
CA GLU A 10 -4.72 16.54 20.66
C GLU A 10 -3.18 16.57 20.64
N LEU A 11 -2.56 17.71 20.96
CA LEU A 11 -1.12 17.80 21.20
C LEU A 11 -0.88 18.24 22.64
N ASN A 12 -0.41 17.32 23.49
CA ASN A 12 -0.10 17.58 24.90
C ASN A 12 1.41 17.74 25.13
N ILE A 13 1.80 18.82 25.79
CA ILE A 13 3.16 19.07 26.26
C ILE A 13 3.13 18.91 27.78
N THR A 14 3.92 17.99 28.33
CA THR A 14 4.01 17.75 29.78
C THR A 14 5.45 17.85 30.29
N LYS A 15 5.64 18.20 31.56
CA LYS A 15 6.92 18.11 32.27
C LYS A 15 6.68 17.57 33.68
N ASP A 16 7.47 16.59 34.11
CA ASP A 16 7.42 15.97 35.44
C ASP A 16 6.02 15.41 35.80
N GLY A 17 5.23 15.03 34.79
CA GLY A 17 3.86 14.54 34.94
C GLY A 17 2.77 15.62 34.90
N GLU A 18 3.12 16.90 34.84
CA GLU A 18 2.17 18.02 34.73
C GLU A 18 1.98 18.48 33.28
N LEU A 19 0.73 18.80 32.92
CA LEU A 19 0.36 19.35 31.61
C LEU A 19 0.74 20.83 31.51
N ILE A 20 1.56 21.16 30.53
CA ILE A 20 2.17 22.48 30.30
C ILE A 20 1.49 23.22 29.14
N ALA A 21 1.06 22.51 28.10
CA ALA A 21 0.24 23.06 27.02
C ALA A 21 -0.56 21.95 26.33
N SER A 22 -1.78 22.26 25.91
CA SER A 22 -2.60 21.39 25.06
C SER A 22 -3.08 22.18 23.85
N ILE A 23 -2.92 21.63 22.65
CA ILE A 23 -3.55 22.15 21.44
C ILE A 23 -4.80 21.31 21.18
N THR A 24 -5.95 21.85 21.58
CA THR A 24 -7.27 21.37 21.19
C THR A 24 -7.81 22.20 20.02
N ASP A 25 -9.00 21.86 19.55
CA ASP A 25 -9.68 22.27 18.30
C ASP A 25 -10.01 23.78 18.13
N GLY A 26 -9.10 24.67 18.54
CA GLY A 26 -9.08 26.07 18.10
C GLY A 26 -9.77 27.07 19.01
N LYS A 27 -9.96 26.76 20.30
CA LYS A 27 -10.50 27.73 21.27
C LYS A 27 -9.45 28.54 22.03
N ASP A 28 -8.27 27.97 22.31
CA ASP A 28 -7.22 28.64 23.09
C ASP A 28 -5.86 28.55 22.36
N GLY A 29 -5.21 29.71 22.16
CA GLY A 29 -4.01 29.85 21.32
C GLY A 29 -2.69 29.45 22.00
N ILE A 30 -1.68 29.15 21.18
CA ILE A 30 -0.34 28.70 21.57
C ILE A 30 0.53 29.87 22.07
N VAL A 31 1.24 29.70 23.19
CA VAL A 31 2.32 30.60 23.64
C VAL A 31 3.67 29.88 23.48
N HIS A 32 4.53 30.37 22.59
CA HIS A 32 5.89 29.84 22.39
C HIS A 32 6.83 30.28 23.54
N LYS A 33 7.67 29.37 24.05
CA LYS A 33 8.79 29.68 24.95
C LYS A 33 10.09 29.07 24.42
N ASP A 34 11.18 29.83 24.50
CA ASP A 34 12.50 29.44 23.99
C ASP A 34 13.06 28.19 24.71
N GLY A 35 13.70 27.29 23.96
CA GLY A 35 14.47 26.15 24.50
C GLY A 35 13.83 24.77 24.40
N TYR A 36 12.67 24.61 23.77
CA TYR A 36 11.97 23.32 23.64
C TYR A 36 12.02 22.74 22.22
N ARG A 37 12.02 21.40 22.11
CA ARG A 37 11.84 20.67 20.84
C ARG A 37 10.52 19.90 20.85
N VAL A 38 9.79 19.98 19.75
CA VAL A 38 8.52 19.26 19.53
C VAL A 38 8.82 17.97 18.77
N GLN A 39 8.24 16.85 19.21
CA GLN A 39 8.27 15.57 18.52
C GLN A 39 6.84 15.14 18.18
N LEU A 40 6.59 14.81 16.91
CA LEU A 40 5.32 14.31 16.43
C LEU A 40 5.41 12.80 16.27
N VAL A 41 4.39 12.08 16.76
CA VAL A 41 4.21 10.63 16.57
C VAL A 41 2.99 10.41 15.69
N VAL A 42 3.15 9.61 14.63
CA VAL A 42 2.16 9.39 13.58
C VAL A 42 1.64 7.95 13.68
N GLU A 43 0.32 7.76 13.71
CA GLU A 43 -0.29 6.42 13.72
C GLU A 43 -0.60 5.88 12.31
N ASP A 44 -0.94 6.76 11.35
CA ASP A 44 -1.24 6.38 9.96
C ASP A 44 -0.59 7.36 8.96
N VAL A 45 0.03 6.82 7.91
CA VAL A 45 0.75 7.60 6.88
C VAL A 45 -0.14 7.72 5.64
N GLY A 46 -0.78 8.87 5.45
CA GLY A 46 -1.60 9.14 4.26
C GLY A 46 -2.41 10.43 4.38
N MET A 47 -2.51 11.20 3.29
CA MET A 47 -3.32 12.40 3.20
C MET A 47 -4.59 12.16 2.37
N SER A 48 -5.68 12.86 2.71
CA SER A 48 -6.87 12.90 1.87
C SER A 48 -6.55 13.54 0.53
N PHE A 49 -7.32 13.22 -0.51
CA PHE A 49 -7.13 13.87 -1.80
C PHE A 49 -7.32 15.39 -1.76
N ALA A 50 -8.20 15.90 -0.87
CA ALA A 50 -8.35 17.34 -0.70
C ALA A 50 -7.04 18.01 -0.25
N GLU A 51 -6.28 17.35 0.63
CA GLU A 51 -4.96 17.82 1.04
C GLU A 51 -3.93 17.60 -0.08
N ALA A 52 -3.93 16.43 -0.73
CA ALA A 52 -3.07 16.14 -1.87
C ALA A 52 -3.22 17.20 -2.98
N PHE A 53 -4.46 17.62 -3.27
CA PHE A 53 -4.76 18.64 -4.25
C PHE A 53 -4.23 20.02 -3.86
N LYS A 54 -4.32 20.40 -2.58
CA LYS A 54 -3.65 21.63 -2.09
C LYS A 54 -2.13 21.56 -2.27
N ARG A 55 -1.52 20.41 -1.96
CA ARG A 55 -0.07 20.20 -2.15
C ARG A 55 0.31 20.27 -3.63
N MET A 56 -0.51 19.70 -4.51
CA MET A 56 -0.33 19.82 -5.96
C MET A 56 -0.37 21.26 -6.42
N LYS A 57 -1.35 22.06 -5.98
CA LYS A 57 -1.41 23.50 -6.30
C LYS A 57 -0.23 24.30 -5.74
N ALA A 58 0.41 23.81 -4.68
CA ALA A 58 1.65 24.38 -4.15
C ALA A 58 2.92 23.86 -4.88
N GLY A 59 2.77 23.19 -6.03
CA GLY A 59 3.88 22.70 -6.86
C GLY A 59 4.45 21.34 -6.44
N ARG A 60 3.81 20.63 -5.50
CA ARG A 60 4.26 19.29 -5.08
C ARG A 60 3.71 18.21 -6.00
N LYS A 61 4.48 17.14 -6.15
CA LYS A 61 4.04 15.89 -6.77
C LYS A 61 3.47 14.98 -5.68
N VAL A 62 2.42 14.22 -6.00
CA VAL A 62 1.76 13.31 -5.06
C VAL A 62 1.52 11.94 -5.69
N LYS A 63 1.46 10.89 -4.88
CA LYS A 63 1.23 9.51 -5.35
C LYS A 63 0.47 8.69 -4.31
N LEU A 64 -0.15 7.59 -4.72
CA LEU A 64 -0.52 6.51 -3.80
C LEU A 64 0.69 5.60 -3.55
N PRO A 65 0.77 4.88 -2.40
CA PRO A 65 2.00 4.23 -1.94
C PRO A 65 2.61 3.29 -2.99
N SER A 66 1.76 2.47 -3.61
CA SER A 66 2.17 1.46 -4.59
C SER A 66 2.46 2.00 -6.00
N TRP A 67 2.24 3.29 -6.27
CA TRP A 67 2.39 3.84 -7.61
C TRP A 67 3.85 4.08 -7.98
N GLY A 68 4.22 3.64 -9.18
CA GLY A 68 5.51 3.98 -9.78
C GLY A 68 5.62 5.43 -10.26
N GLY A 69 4.48 6.05 -10.56
CA GLY A 69 4.36 7.42 -11.05
C GLY A 69 3.78 8.40 -10.01
N TYR A 70 3.40 9.58 -10.46
CA TYR A 70 2.89 10.66 -9.60
C TYR A 70 1.91 11.56 -10.35
N TRP A 71 1.11 12.31 -9.59
CA TRP A 71 0.21 13.35 -10.08
C TRP A 71 0.72 14.73 -9.66
N TYR A 72 0.45 15.75 -10.46
CA TYR A 72 0.76 17.15 -10.15
C TYR A 72 -0.25 18.11 -10.78
N TRP A 73 -0.32 19.33 -10.27
CA TRP A 73 -1.14 20.40 -10.85
C TRP A 73 -0.34 21.15 -11.91
N ASP A 74 -0.91 21.27 -13.11
CA ASP A 74 -0.38 22.11 -14.18
C ASP A 74 -1.11 23.45 -14.19
N THR A 75 -0.38 24.53 -13.97
CA THR A 75 -0.95 25.88 -13.86
C THR A 75 -1.34 26.47 -15.21
N GLU A 76 -0.71 26.05 -16.31
CA GLU A 76 -1.03 26.57 -17.65
C GLU A 76 -2.29 25.91 -18.20
N LYS A 77 -2.45 24.60 -17.96
CA LYS A 77 -3.60 23.81 -18.41
C LYS A 77 -4.77 23.80 -17.44
N GLU A 78 -4.55 24.30 -16.22
CA GLU A 78 -5.50 24.27 -15.09
C GLU A 78 -6.07 22.86 -14.84
N THR A 79 -5.20 21.86 -14.82
CA THR A 79 -5.60 20.45 -14.70
C THR A 79 -4.62 19.66 -13.84
N ILE A 80 -5.02 18.44 -13.49
CA ILE A 80 -4.12 17.44 -12.89
C ILE A 80 -3.49 16.65 -14.03
N MET A 81 -2.16 16.63 -14.04
CA MET A 81 -1.38 15.79 -14.92
C MET A 81 -0.92 14.55 -14.17
N MET A 82 -1.04 13.39 -14.80
CA MET A 82 -0.71 12.08 -14.26
C MET A 82 0.47 11.51 -15.04
N GLN A 83 1.63 11.42 -14.39
CA GLN A 83 2.77 10.70 -14.92
C GLN A 83 2.61 9.23 -14.54
N CYS A 84 2.42 8.35 -15.53
CA CYS A 84 2.36 6.91 -15.32
C CYS A 84 3.75 6.34 -14.97
N ARG A 85 3.76 5.14 -14.37
CA ARG A 85 5.00 4.37 -14.16
C ARG A 85 5.65 4.07 -15.51
N ASP A 86 6.97 3.93 -15.52
CA ASP A 86 7.69 3.43 -16.69
C ASP A 86 7.20 2.04 -17.07
N LYS A 87 7.22 1.76 -18.36
CA LYS A 87 6.79 0.49 -18.92
C LYS A 87 7.86 -0.56 -18.65
N ASP A 88 7.45 -1.82 -18.58
CA ASP A 88 8.34 -2.93 -18.23
C ASP A 88 9.45 -3.15 -19.29
N ASN A 89 9.27 -2.60 -20.50
CA ASN A 89 10.28 -2.57 -21.56
C ASN A 89 11.31 -1.42 -21.44
N GLY A 90 11.24 -0.62 -20.36
CA GLY A 90 12.13 0.51 -20.10
C GLY A 90 11.74 1.82 -20.79
N GLU A 91 10.62 1.85 -21.53
CA GLU A 91 10.08 3.12 -22.05
C GLU A 91 9.48 3.96 -20.93
N LYS A 92 9.60 5.28 -21.08
CA LYS A 92 8.98 6.23 -20.16
C LYS A 92 7.46 6.08 -20.16
N GLY A 93 6.87 6.11 -18.97
CA GLY A 93 5.42 6.09 -18.81
C GLY A 93 4.73 7.28 -19.48
N ASP A 94 3.49 7.09 -19.91
CA ASP A 94 2.70 8.15 -20.54
C ASP A 94 2.43 9.31 -19.57
N LEU A 95 2.38 10.53 -20.11
CA LEU A 95 1.92 11.72 -19.39
C LEU A 95 0.49 12.01 -19.83
N LEU A 96 -0.45 11.80 -18.92
CA LEU A 96 -1.88 11.93 -19.19
C LEU A 96 -2.45 13.15 -18.49
N ASP A 97 -3.33 13.89 -19.17
CA ASP A 97 -4.26 14.79 -18.51
C ASP A 97 -5.33 13.96 -17.81
N ILE A 98 -5.73 14.31 -16.57
CA ILE A 98 -6.78 13.58 -15.86
C ILE A 98 -8.10 13.57 -16.63
N ARG A 99 -8.35 14.58 -17.45
CA ARG A 99 -9.55 14.69 -18.31
C ARG A 99 -9.59 13.63 -19.41
N ASP A 100 -8.42 13.13 -19.82
CA ASP A 100 -8.27 12.15 -20.89
C ASP A 100 -8.26 10.70 -20.37
N THR A 101 -8.43 10.49 -19.06
CA THR A 101 -8.45 9.15 -18.46
C THR A 101 -9.56 8.30 -19.05
N GLN A 102 -9.20 7.13 -19.58
CA GLN A 102 -10.18 6.13 -20.02
C GLN A 102 -10.61 5.22 -18.85
N MET A 103 -9.90 5.29 -17.72
CA MET A 103 -10.12 4.46 -16.53
C MET A 103 -10.83 5.29 -15.45
N VAL A 104 -12.04 5.79 -15.76
CA VAL A 104 -12.75 6.77 -14.92
C VAL A 104 -13.02 6.23 -13.52
N GLU A 105 -13.59 5.03 -13.38
CA GLU A 105 -13.89 4.43 -12.08
C GLU A 105 -12.62 4.26 -11.23
N TYR A 106 -11.55 3.73 -11.81
CA TYR A 106 -10.25 3.60 -11.14
C TYR A 106 -9.74 4.97 -10.67
N THR A 107 -9.78 5.98 -11.54
CA THR A 107 -9.33 7.34 -11.23
C THR A 107 -10.12 7.94 -10.06
N LEU A 108 -11.45 7.81 -10.07
CA LEU A 108 -12.32 8.28 -8.99
C LEU A 108 -12.07 7.52 -7.68
N ASN A 109 -11.88 6.20 -7.72
CA ASN A 109 -11.53 5.42 -6.53
C ASN A 109 -10.22 5.90 -5.88
N ASN A 110 -9.23 6.30 -6.68
CA ASN A 110 -7.99 6.86 -6.17
C ASN A 110 -8.18 8.26 -5.58
N ILE A 111 -8.99 9.11 -6.23
CA ILE A 111 -9.39 10.43 -5.69
C ILE A 111 -10.10 10.28 -4.33
N LEU A 112 -10.85 9.21 -4.13
CA LEU A 112 -11.52 8.94 -2.85
C LEU A 112 -10.60 8.36 -1.77
N SER A 113 -9.34 8.05 -2.11
CA SER A 113 -8.38 7.51 -1.14
C SER A 113 -7.89 8.57 -0.15
N ASN A 114 -7.56 8.10 1.05
CA ASN A 114 -6.87 8.87 2.09
C ASN A 114 -5.40 8.45 2.25
N GLU A 115 -4.87 7.69 1.30
CA GLU A 115 -3.52 7.13 1.35
C GLU A 115 -2.52 7.93 0.49
N TRP A 116 -2.85 9.18 0.13
CA TRP A 116 -1.96 9.97 -0.71
C TRP A 116 -0.68 10.36 0.03
N LEU A 117 0.43 10.40 -0.68
CA LEU A 117 1.74 10.80 -0.18
C LEU A 117 2.35 11.84 -1.11
N ILE A 118 3.31 12.62 -0.61
CA ILE A 118 4.21 13.37 -1.49
C ILE A 118 5.07 12.38 -2.26
N ALA A 119 5.19 12.57 -3.57
CA ALA A 119 6.14 11.83 -4.39
C ALA A 119 7.53 12.50 -4.34
N ASP A 120 8.57 11.72 -4.07
CA ASP A 120 9.95 12.17 -4.04
C ASP A 120 10.92 11.11 -4.60
N GLU A 121 12.22 11.43 -4.58
CA GLU A 121 13.30 10.57 -5.08
C GLU A 121 13.53 9.32 -4.22
N ALA A 122 12.91 9.20 -3.05
CA ALA A 122 13.00 8.01 -2.22
C ALA A 122 11.85 7.03 -2.55
N ASN A 123 10.64 7.54 -2.72
CA ASN A 123 9.44 6.71 -2.80
C ASN A 123 8.83 6.56 -4.20
N CYS A 124 9.29 7.30 -5.20
CA CYS A 124 8.69 7.32 -6.53
C CYS A 124 9.68 6.81 -7.60
N PRO A 125 9.43 5.63 -8.20
CA PRO A 125 10.26 5.05 -9.26
C PRO A 125 10.60 5.99 -10.41
N VAL A 126 9.63 6.74 -10.95
CA VAL A 126 9.89 7.72 -12.04
C VAL A 126 10.82 8.87 -11.59
N LEU A 127 11.00 9.07 -10.29
CA LEU A 127 11.95 10.03 -9.71
C LEU A 127 13.25 9.36 -9.19
N GLY A 128 13.45 8.06 -9.47
CA GLY A 128 14.63 7.31 -9.04
C GLY A 128 14.49 6.55 -7.72
N GLY A 129 13.33 6.65 -7.06
CA GLY A 129 13.04 5.95 -5.81
C GLY A 129 12.46 4.56 -5.99
N GLU A 130 11.88 4.00 -4.94
CA GLU A 130 11.18 2.71 -4.99
C GLU A 130 9.78 2.83 -4.40
N ALA A 131 8.80 2.25 -5.08
CA ALA A 131 7.43 2.19 -4.58
C ALA A 131 7.29 1.00 -3.63
N THR A 132 7.25 1.27 -2.33
CA THR A 132 6.89 0.28 -1.31
C THR A 132 5.58 0.62 -0.61
N PHE A 133 5.01 -0.36 0.09
CA PHE A 133 3.76 -0.24 0.81
C PHE A 133 3.74 -1.14 2.07
N SER A 134 2.72 -0.95 2.89
CA SER A 134 2.53 -1.70 4.14
C SER A 134 2.10 -3.15 3.88
N PHE A 135 2.23 -4.01 4.89
CA PHE A 135 1.64 -5.35 4.82
C PHE A 135 0.12 -5.33 4.65
N GLY A 136 -0.57 -4.35 5.27
CA GLY A 136 -2.02 -4.18 5.12
C GLY A 136 -2.41 -3.96 3.66
N ASP A 137 -1.66 -3.13 2.94
CA ASP A 137 -1.84 -2.91 1.50
C ASP A 137 -1.45 -4.12 0.68
N ALA A 138 -0.38 -4.82 1.07
CA ALA A 138 0.02 -6.08 0.45
C ALA A 138 -1.14 -7.09 0.45
N ILE A 139 -1.88 -7.22 1.56
CA ILE A 139 -3.08 -8.06 1.65
C ILE A 139 -4.19 -7.60 0.71
N LYS A 140 -4.49 -6.28 0.67
CA LYS A 140 -5.49 -5.71 -0.25
C LYS A 140 -5.15 -6.06 -1.71
N TYR A 141 -3.88 -5.98 -2.08
CA TYR A 141 -3.41 -6.26 -3.43
C TYR A 141 -3.37 -7.76 -3.76
N MET A 142 -2.97 -8.61 -2.82
CA MET A 142 -3.01 -10.06 -3.01
C MET A 142 -4.44 -10.57 -3.24
N LYS A 143 -5.43 -10.03 -2.52
CA LYS A 143 -6.86 -10.31 -2.77
C LYS A 143 -7.34 -9.89 -4.16
N ARG A 144 -6.63 -8.97 -4.83
CA ARG A 144 -6.86 -8.58 -6.23
C ARG A 144 -6.09 -9.44 -7.24
N GLY A 145 -5.42 -10.51 -6.80
CA GLY A 145 -4.64 -11.42 -7.64
C GLY A 145 -3.20 -10.96 -7.90
N LEU A 146 -2.72 -9.91 -7.24
CA LEU A 146 -1.35 -9.41 -7.42
C LEU A 146 -0.36 -10.21 -6.56
N ARG A 147 0.87 -10.35 -7.05
CA ARG A 147 2.00 -10.94 -6.31
C ARG A 147 2.82 -9.85 -5.65
N VAL A 148 3.23 -10.09 -4.42
CA VAL A 148 3.98 -9.11 -3.61
C VAL A 148 5.17 -9.79 -2.93
N ALA A 149 6.22 -9.03 -2.69
CA ALA A 149 7.40 -9.48 -1.96
C ALA A 149 7.93 -8.35 -1.08
N ARG A 150 8.74 -8.70 -0.08
CA ARG A 150 9.53 -7.70 0.64
C ARG A 150 10.76 -7.31 -0.18
N LYS A 151 11.16 -6.04 -0.13
CA LYS A 151 12.41 -5.55 -0.74
C LYS A 151 13.61 -6.40 -0.32
N GLY A 152 13.73 -6.70 0.97
CA GLY A 152 14.81 -7.56 1.50
C GLY A 152 14.82 -9.00 0.96
N TRP A 153 13.74 -9.46 0.31
CA TRP A 153 13.67 -10.78 -0.33
C TRP A 153 14.08 -10.77 -1.81
N ASN A 154 14.02 -9.62 -2.50
CA ASN A 154 14.08 -9.50 -3.97
C ASN A 154 15.50 -9.72 -4.59
N GLY A 155 16.29 -10.59 -3.96
CA GLY A 155 17.46 -11.27 -4.55
C GLY A 155 17.32 -12.80 -4.61
N LYS A 156 16.23 -13.36 -4.06
CA LYS A 156 15.95 -14.80 -4.01
C LYS A 156 14.69 -15.21 -4.81
N GLY A 157 14.05 -14.26 -5.49
CA GLY A 157 12.83 -14.51 -6.29
C GLY A 157 11.64 -15.01 -5.46
N MET A 158 11.58 -14.70 -4.17
CA MET A 158 10.47 -15.08 -3.30
C MET A 158 9.33 -14.09 -3.44
N TYR A 159 8.09 -14.58 -3.38
CA TYR A 159 6.89 -13.74 -3.38
C TYR A 159 5.69 -14.46 -2.76
N VAL A 160 4.70 -13.68 -2.35
CA VAL A 160 3.45 -14.16 -1.75
C VAL A 160 2.29 -13.75 -2.64
N PHE A 161 1.28 -14.60 -2.71
CA PHE A 161 0.01 -14.33 -3.36
C PHE A 161 -1.14 -14.99 -2.61
N TYR A 162 -2.36 -14.54 -2.90
CA TYR A 162 -3.59 -15.15 -2.40
C TYR A 162 -4.01 -16.29 -3.32
N ALA A 163 -4.27 -17.47 -2.76
CA ALA A 163 -4.87 -18.59 -3.45
C ALA A 163 -6.27 -18.85 -2.90
N SER A 164 -7.24 -18.91 -3.80
CA SER A 164 -8.61 -19.38 -3.57
C SER A 164 -8.94 -20.48 -4.57
N ASP A 165 -9.99 -21.24 -4.31
CA ASP A 165 -10.54 -22.24 -5.24
C ASP A 165 -9.51 -23.26 -5.76
N PHE A 166 -8.61 -23.73 -4.89
CA PHE A 166 -7.55 -24.67 -5.27
C PHE A 166 -7.67 -26.03 -4.56
N GLN A 167 -7.04 -27.03 -5.16
CA GLN A 167 -7.01 -28.42 -4.69
C GLN A 167 -5.57 -28.89 -4.54
N PHE A 168 -5.34 -29.86 -3.65
CA PHE A 168 -4.08 -30.60 -3.57
C PHE A 168 -4.34 -32.10 -3.67
N GLY A 169 -3.36 -32.85 -4.16
CA GLY A 169 -3.37 -34.31 -4.15
C GLY A 169 -2.54 -34.86 -3.00
N THR A 170 -2.98 -35.97 -2.41
CA THR A 170 -2.24 -36.66 -1.35
C THR A 170 -2.39 -38.18 -1.45
N LYS A 171 -1.50 -38.90 -0.77
CA LYS A 171 -1.59 -40.35 -0.56
C LYS A 171 -2.35 -40.71 0.72
N ALA A 172 -2.62 -39.73 1.58
CA ALA A 172 -3.46 -39.95 2.75
C ALA A 172 -4.90 -40.22 2.30
N ASP A 173 -5.59 -41.11 3.02
CA ASP A 173 -7.01 -41.35 2.81
C ASP A 173 -7.79 -40.11 3.28
N LEU A 174 -8.40 -39.40 2.31
CA LEU A 174 -9.25 -38.24 2.55
C LEU A 174 -10.69 -38.50 2.09
N SER A 175 -11.12 -39.78 2.07
CA SER A 175 -12.46 -40.18 1.63
C SER A 175 -13.60 -39.42 2.33
N GLU A 176 -13.40 -38.97 3.58
CA GLU A 176 -14.38 -38.16 4.32
C GLU A 176 -14.67 -36.78 3.70
N PHE A 177 -13.75 -36.25 2.90
CA PHE A 177 -13.84 -34.93 2.26
C PHE A 177 -14.17 -35.00 0.76
N ASN A 178 -14.45 -36.20 0.22
CA ASN A 178 -14.89 -36.39 -1.16
C ASN A 178 -16.42 -36.62 -1.17
N PRO A 179 -17.25 -35.58 -1.41
CA PRO A 179 -18.66 -35.62 -1.03
C PRO A 179 -19.58 -36.33 -2.03
N THR A 180 -19.07 -36.97 -3.09
CA THR A 180 -19.90 -37.67 -4.07
C THR A 180 -19.25 -38.93 -4.63
N GLU A 181 -19.99 -40.03 -4.63
CA GLU A 181 -19.88 -41.15 -5.58
C GLU A 181 -20.23 -40.68 -7.02
N ASP A 182 -19.75 -39.52 -7.44
CA ASP A 182 -20.00 -38.93 -8.77
C ASP A 182 -18.85 -39.32 -9.70
N PRO A 183 -19.12 -40.08 -10.78
CA PRO A 183 -18.10 -40.56 -11.70
C PRO A 183 -17.39 -39.46 -12.50
N GLU A 184 -17.80 -38.18 -12.42
CA GLU A 184 -17.02 -37.05 -12.95
C GLU A 184 -15.97 -36.49 -11.97
N CYS A 185 -16.01 -36.87 -10.68
CA CYS A 185 -14.97 -36.56 -9.69
C CYS A 185 -13.82 -37.58 -9.81
N THR A 186 -13.09 -37.51 -10.91
CA THR A 186 -12.22 -38.59 -11.42
C THR A 186 -10.82 -38.69 -10.82
N GLU A 187 -10.48 -38.01 -9.74
CA GLU A 187 -9.17 -38.17 -9.09
C GLU A 187 -9.30 -38.34 -7.57
N GLU A 188 -9.23 -39.59 -7.13
CA GLU A 188 -9.16 -40.00 -5.72
C GLU A 188 -8.13 -39.13 -4.95
N ASN A 189 -8.57 -38.53 -3.84
CA ASN A 189 -7.78 -37.68 -2.92
C ASN A 189 -7.45 -36.25 -3.38
N LYS A 190 -8.30 -35.61 -4.20
CA LYS A 190 -8.32 -34.14 -4.36
C LYS A 190 -9.39 -33.50 -3.49
N VAL A 191 -8.98 -32.55 -2.64
CA VAL A 191 -9.87 -31.84 -1.69
C VAL A 191 -9.72 -30.34 -1.86
N TYR A 192 -10.85 -29.63 -1.85
CA TYR A 192 -10.86 -28.16 -1.78
C TYR A 192 -10.45 -27.70 -0.39
N VAL A 193 -9.58 -26.71 -0.33
CA VAL A 193 -9.11 -26.11 0.93
C VAL A 193 -9.53 -24.66 1.03
N TYR A 194 -9.53 -24.15 2.26
CA TYR A 194 -9.74 -22.73 2.51
C TYR A 194 -8.71 -21.85 1.81
N ASP A 195 -9.13 -20.64 1.49
CA ASP A 195 -8.27 -19.60 0.95
C ASP A 195 -7.05 -19.38 1.86
N CYS A 196 -5.87 -19.22 1.25
CA CYS A 196 -4.64 -19.01 1.99
C CYS A 196 -3.66 -18.11 1.24
N LEU A 197 -2.68 -17.59 1.98
CA LEU A 197 -1.50 -17.01 1.37
C LEU A 197 -0.53 -18.13 1.00
N VAL A 198 0.04 -18.04 -0.19
CA VAL A 198 1.02 -19.00 -0.70
C VAL A 198 2.33 -18.27 -0.91
N LEU A 199 3.40 -18.79 -0.32
CA LEU A 199 4.76 -18.31 -0.57
C LEU A 199 5.40 -19.13 -1.69
N ARG A 200 5.93 -18.46 -2.72
CA ARG A 200 6.98 -19.03 -3.54
C ARG A 200 8.32 -18.88 -2.82
N THR A 201 8.93 -20.00 -2.49
CA THR A 201 10.20 -20.06 -1.78
C THR A 201 11.39 -19.80 -2.71
N ALA A 202 12.57 -19.58 -2.13
CA ALA A 202 13.81 -19.35 -2.89
C ALA A 202 14.21 -20.55 -3.77
N ASP A 203 13.84 -21.77 -3.38
CA ASP A 203 14.05 -23.00 -4.16
C ASP A 203 12.94 -23.24 -5.20
N LYS A 204 12.14 -22.22 -5.51
CA LYS A 204 11.08 -22.23 -6.55
C LYS A 204 9.94 -23.22 -6.27
N LYS A 205 9.68 -23.54 -5.01
CA LYS A 205 8.52 -24.33 -4.59
C LYS A 205 7.43 -23.43 -4.07
N LEU A 206 6.21 -23.94 -4.04
CA LEU A 206 5.07 -23.27 -3.42
C LEU A 206 4.85 -23.85 -2.03
N GLN A 207 4.67 -22.97 -1.05
CA GLN A 207 4.29 -23.30 0.31
C GLN A 207 2.91 -22.68 0.58
N PRO A 208 1.82 -23.45 0.36
CA PRO A 208 0.48 -23.05 0.76
C PRO A 208 0.39 -22.88 2.29
N GLY A 209 -0.48 -21.98 2.74
CA GLY A 209 -0.63 -21.68 4.16
C GLY A 209 0.60 -20.96 4.75
N TRP A 210 1.24 -20.08 3.98
CA TRP A 210 2.34 -19.27 4.49
C TRP A 210 1.87 -18.38 5.65
N LEU A 211 2.60 -18.45 6.75
CA LEU A 211 2.36 -17.65 7.94
C LEU A 211 3.28 -16.43 7.92
N ALA A 212 2.68 -15.24 7.77
CA ALA A 212 3.41 -14.00 7.95
C ALA A 212 3.94 -13.92 9.39
N SER A 213 5.23 -13.61 9.55
CA SER A 213 5.79 -13.33 10.88
C SER A 213 5.35 -11.94 11.36
N GLN A 214 5.50 -11.64 12.65
CA GLN A 214 5.28 -10.27 13.15
C GLN A 214 6.16 -9.25 12.41
N SER A 215 7.39 -9.63 12.06
CA SER A 215 8.29 -8.79 11.28
C SER A 215 7.83 -8.58 9.83
N ASP A 216 7.08 -9.50 9.26
CA ASP A 216 6.47 -9.35 7.93
C ASP A 216 5.25 -8.42 8.00
N MET A 217 4.42 -8.60 9.03
CA MET A 217 3.21 -7.80 9.25
C MET A 217 3.50 -6.34 9.57
N LEU A 218 4.62 -6.06 10.27
CA LEU A 218 5.04 -4.71 10.65
C LEU A 218 5.98 -4.05 9.61
N ALA A 219 6.23 -4.71 8.48
CA ALA A 219 7.12 -4.18 7.45
C ALA A 219 6.39 -3.22 6.49
N GLU A 220 7.12 -2.19 6.07
CA GLU A 220 6.68 -1.14 5.13
C GLU A 220 7.45 -1.21 3.79
N ASP A 221 8.22 -2.28 3.59
CA ASP A 221 9.07 -2.52 2.42
C ASP A 221 8.46 -3.52 1.43
N TRP A 222 7.13 -3.70 1.45
CA TRP A 222 6.43 -4.56 0.49
C TRP A 222 6.38 -3.90 -0.88
N MET A 223 6.54 -4.68 -1.93
CA MET A 223 6.54 -4.23 -3.32
C MET A 223 5.87 -5.27 -4.22
N PHE A 224 5.42 -4.85 -5.40
CA PHE A 224 4.92 -5.77 -6.42
C PHE A 224 6.06 -6.57 -7.06
N VAL A 225 5.73 -7.77 -7.54
CA VAL A 225 6.61 -8.57 -8.40
C VAL A 225 5.84 -9.12 -9.61
N GLU A 226 6.56 -9.28 -10.71
CA GLU A 226 6.09 -9.92 -11.95
C GLU A 226 6.29 -11.44 -11.97
#